data_AF-A0AAN8ISV5-F1
#
_entry.id   AF-A0AAN8ISV5-F1
#
_cell.length_a   1.000
_cell.length_b   1.000
_cell.length_c   1.000
_cell.angle_alpha   90.00
_cell.angle_beta   90.00
_cell.angle_gamma   90.00
#
_symmetry.space_group_name_H-M   'P 1'
#
loop_
_entity.id
_entity.type
_entity.pdbx_description
1 polymer ?
#
loop_
_entity_poly.entity_id
_entity_poly.type
_entity_poly.pdbx_seq_one_letter_code
_entity_poly.pdbx_strand_id
1 'polypeptide(L)'
;MYYLNGGKLLVEPAIIHYTLGPTKPWLWWTYPLFDLNDHWNKARNAMETVYNDPAPDLHLVYFTLLVVVLALLFRKFTLLTIGRFLRSDSLSSFENNFAHYLITWISLFITWNLMQTNAHPFASWIYFTVNLNICIICLSDVFVISRCGGIGTSYDYPRSFVFILNTCVIFLSLLLLSLIPSFGTRALLAIVLLIFCNYLIPFFCKIFLIGRHDCHLDYQLLPLRKECVH
;
A
#
# COMPACT_ATOMS: atom_id res chain seq x y z
N MET A 1 -24.07 -9.74 27.56
CA MET A 1 -23.08 -9.48 26.49
C MET A 1 -22.92 -7.96 26.42
N TYR A 2 -21.90 -7.41 27.09
CA TYR A 2 -21.84 -5.99 27.46
C TYR A 2 -21.23 -5.09 26.38
N TYR A 3 -21.76 -5.12 25.17
CA TYR A 3 -21.27 -4.23 24.12
C TYR A 3 -22.38 -3.56 23.32
N LEU A 4 -22.15 -2.26 23.12
CA LEU A 4 -22.67 -1.36 22.08
C LEU A 4 -23.85 -0.46 22.45
N ASN A 5 -23.55 0.60 23.22
CA ASN A 5 -24.02 1.92 22.80
C ASN A 5 -22.85 2.62 22.06
N GLY A 6 -22.78 2.43 20.74
CA GLY A 6 -21.84 3.17 19.88
C GLY A 6 -20.35 2.87 20.07
N GLY A 7 -19.94 1.68 20.49
CA GLY A 7 -18.51 1.33 20.60
C GLY A 7 -17.81 1.75 21.89
N LYS A 8 -18.49 2.50 22.77
CA LYS A 8 -18.00 2.78 24.13
C LYS A 8 -18.38 1.68 25.10
N LEU A 9 -17.46 1.38 26.01
CA LEU A 9 -17.70 0.57 27.19
C LEU A 9 -18.66 1.33 28.12
N LEU A 10 -19.81 0.71 28.43
CA LEU A 10 -20.78 1.27 29.38
C LEU A 10 -20.39 1.03 30.84
N VAL A 11 -19.49 0.07 31.06
CA VAL A 11 -18.92 -0.34 32.35
C VAL A 11 -17.48 -0.76 32.11
N GLU A 12 -16.61 -0.70 33.13
CA GLU A 12 -15.26 -1.28 33.08
C GLU A 12 -15.34 -2.80 33.30
N PRO A 13 -15.22 -3.63 32.25
CA PRO A 13 -15.41 -5.06 32.41
C PRO A 13 -14.14 -5.70 33.00
N ALA A 14 -14.31 -6.59 33.98
CA ALA A 14 -13.20 -7.38 34.51
C ALA A 14 -12.59 -8.34 33.48
N ILE A 15 -13.39 -8.80 32.51
CA ILE A 15 -12.97 -9.75 31.47
C ILE A 15 -13.52 -9.31 30.10
N ILE A 16 -12.64 -9.25 29.10
CA ILE A 16 -12.98 -8.95 27.70
C ILE A 16 -12.84 -10.23 26.87
N HIS A 17 -13.94 -10.67 26.24
CA HIS A 17 -13.94 -11.81 25.32
C HIS A 17 -14.20 -11.36 23.88
N TYR A 18 -13.21 -11.51 23.00
CA TYR A 18 -13.26 -11.11 21.59
C TYR A 18 -13.99 -12.15 20.72
N THR A 19 -15.32 -12.02 20.66
CA THR A 19 -16.24 -12.98 20.01
C THR A 19 -16.52 -12.73 18.52
N LEU A 20 -16.00 -11.65 17.93
CA LEU A 20 -16.29 -11.22 16.56
C LEU A 20 -15.64 -12.07 15.44
N GLY A 21 -15.62 -13.40 15.60
CA GLY A 21 -15.13 -14.33 14.58
C GLY A 21 -13.69 -14.01 14.14
N PRO A 22 -13.44 -13.75 12.83
CA PRO A 22 -12.10 -13.53 12.28
C PRO A 22 -11.49 -12.17 12.65
N THR A 23 -12.26 -11.21 13.19
CA THR A 23 -11.71 -9.92 13.63
C THR A 23 -11.15 -10.08 15.04
N LYS A 24 -9.83 -10.24 15.13
CA LYS A 24 -9.12 -10.43 16.39
C LYS A 24 -8.22 -9.24 16.70
N PRO A 25 -8.05 -8.89 17.99
CA PRO A 25 -7.29 -7.70 18.37
C PRO A 25 -5.80 -7.83 18.09
N TRP A 26 -5.28 -9.04 17.87
CA TRP A 26 -3.91 -9.23 17.41
C TRP A 26 -3.72 -8.97 15.92
N LEU A 27 -4.79 -8.79 15.14
CA LEU A 27 -4.68 -8.47 13.72
C LEU A 27 -4.56 -6.96 13.52
N TRP A 28 -3.44 -6.51 12.96
CA TRP A 28 -3.10 -5.09 12.75
C TRP A 28 -4.20 -4.27 12.05
N TRP A 29 -4.89 -4.85 11.07
CA TRP A 29 -5.90 -4.16 10.28
C TRP A 29 -7.20 -3.88 11.04
N THR A 30 -7.41 -4.52 12.19
CA THR A 30 -8.63 -4.34 13.00
C THR A 30 -8.56 -3.09 13.89
N TYR A 31 -7.36 -2.57 14.16
CA TYR A 31 -7.13 -1.45 15.08
C TYR A 31 -7.82 -0.13 14.69
N PRO A 32 -7.91 0.25 13.41
CA PRO A 32 -8.69 1.41 13.03
C PRO A 32 -10.19 1.26 13.29
N LEU A 33 -10.71 0.04 13.49
CA LEU A 33 -12.14 -0.23 13.59
C LEU A 33 -12.62 -0.38 15.03
N PHE A 34 -11.84 -1.02 15.91
CA PHE A 34 -12.28 -1.43 17.24
C PHE A 34 -11.48 -0.73 18.34
N ASP A 35 -12.14 0.13 19.12
CA ASP A 35 -11.53 0.81 20.27
C ASP A 35 -11.02 -0.17 21.35
N LEU A 36 -11.67 -1.32 21.47
CA LEU A 36 -11.28 -2.38 22.40
C LEU A 36 -9.87 -2.91 22.16
N ASN A 37 -9.34 -2.76 20.95
CA ASN A 37 -7.99 -3.19 20.63
C ASN A 37 -6.93 -2.39 21.41
N ASP A 38 -7.25 -1.21 21.95
CA ASP A 38 -6.36 -0.45 22.83
C ASP A 38 -6.04 -1.23 24.12
N HIS A 39 -7.02 -1.92 24.72
CA HIS A 39 -6.78 -2.76 25.90
C HIS A 39 -5.82 -3.92 25.58
N TRP A 40 -5.97 -4.53 24.41
CA TRP A 40 -5.06 -5.57 23.96
C TRP A 40 -3.65 -5.03 23.71
N ASN A 41 -3.53 -3.83 23.10
CA ASN A 41 -2.23 -3.20 22.86
C ASN A 41 -1.50 -2.87 24.18
N LYS A 42 -2.22 -2.34 25.17
CA LYS A 42 -1.68 -2.07 26.51
C LYS A 42 -1.20 -3.35 27.19
N ALA A 43 -2.01 -4.41 27.14
CA ALA A 43 -1.63 -5.71 27.69
C ALA A 43 -0.39 -6.28 26.99
N ARG A 44 -0.32 -6.18 25.66
CA ARG A 44 0.84 -6.58 24.87
C ARG A 44 2.10 -5.84 25.30
N ASN A 45 2.08 -4.50 25.31
CA ASN A 45 3.23 -3.69 25.71
C ASN A 45 3.74 -4.05 27.12
N ALA A 46 2.81 -4.30 28.05
CA ALA A 46 3.16 -4.73 29.41
C ALA A 46 3.84 -6.11 29.41
N MET A 47 3.33 -7.07 28.63
CA MET A 47 3.94 -8.40 28.49
C MET A 47 5.34 -8.31 27.85
N GLU A 48 5.52 -7.55 26.77
CA GLU A 48 6.82 -7.37 26.12
C GLU A 48 7.87 -6.80 27.09
N THR A 49 7.45 -5.85 27.95
CA THR A 49 8.31 -5.27 28.99
C THR A 49 8.67 -6.30 30.06
N VAL A 50 7.71 -7.11 30.51
CA VAL A 50 7.92 -8.11 31.58
C VAL A 50 8.78 -9.29 31.11
N TYR A 51 8.54 -9.77 29.88
CA TYR A 51 9.22 -10.94 29.32
C TYR A 51 10.48 -10.59 28.53
N ASN A 52 10.77 -9.30 28.34
CA ASN A 52 11.87 -8.81 27.50
C ASN A 52 11.85 -9.42 26.09
N ASP A 53 10.65 -9.58 25.54
CA ASP A 53 10.38 -10.15 24.21
C ASP A 53 9.71 -9.08 23.36
N PRO A 54 10.49 -8.18 22.72
CA PRO A 54 9.95 -7.03 22.01
C PRO A 54 9.26 -7.45 20.70
N ALA A 55 8.22 -6.72 20.31
CA ALA A 55 7.62 -6.88 19.00
C ALA A 55 8.66 -6.77 17.85
N PRO A 56 8.44 -7.45 16.72
CA PRO A 56 9.37 -7.46 15.60
C PRO A 56 9.39 -6.14 14.79
N ASP A 57 8.95 -5.02 15.36
CA ASP A 57 8.81 -3.73 14.66
C ASP A 57 10.12 -3.26 14.01
N LEU A 58 11.23 -3.36 14.74
CA LEU A 58 12.56 -3.02 14.22
C LEU A 58 12.97 -3.95 13.08
N HIS A 59 12.66 -5.24 13.20
CA HIS A 59 12.90 -6.23 12.15
C HIS A 59 12.06 -5.94 10.91
N LEU A 60 10.82 -5.47 11.06
CA LEU A 60 9.97 -5.01 9.96
C LEU A 60 10.55 -3.79 9.25
N VAL A 61 11.15 -2.84 9.98
CA VAL A 61 11.85 -1.71 9.35
C VAL A 61 13.01 -2.21 8.49
N TYR A 62 13.87 -3.08 9.04
CA TYR A 62 14.98 -3.66 8.27
C TYR A 62 14.49 -4.46 7.06
N PHE A 63 13.44 -5.25 7.24
CA PHE A 63 12.84 -6.00 6.15
C PHE A 63 12.23 -5.08 5.09
N THR A 64 11.63 -3.96 5.47
CA THR A 64 11.15 -2.93 4.52
C THR A 64 12.29 -2.41 3.67
N LEU A 65 13.39 -2.01 4.31
CA LEU A 65 14.57 -1.50 3.62
C LEU A 65 15.16 -2.55 2.68
N LEU A 66 15.19 -3.81 3.11
CA LEU A 66 15.59 -4.92 2.26
C LEU A 66 14.65 -5.08 1.05
N VAL A 67 13.33 -5.04 1.25
CA VAL A 67 12.36 -5.11 0.15
C VAL A 67 12.52 -3.94 -0.81
N VAL A 68 12.74 -2.71 -0.32
CA VAL A 68 13.05 -1.54 -1.15
C VAL A 68 14.28 -1.82 -2.02
N VAL A 69 15.38 -2.28 -1.41
CA VAL A 69 16.63 -2.56 -2.13
C VAL A 69 16.42 -3.67 -3.16
N LEU A 70 15.78 -4.77 -2.79
CA LEU A 70 15.51 -5.89 -3.68
C LEU A 70 14.57 -5.48 -4.82
N ALA A 71 13.57 -4.66 -4.56
CA ALA A 71 12.65 -4.14 -5.57
C ALA A 71 13.37 -3.23 -6.58
N LEU A 72 14.29 -2.37 -6.11
CA LEU A 72 15.13 -1.53 -6.97
C LEU A 72 16.09 -2.38 -7.82
N LEU A 73 16.70 -3.41 -7.23
CA LEU A 73 17.59 -4.34 -7.95
C LEU A 73 16.82 -5.17 -8.98
N PHE A 74 15.68 -5.74 -8.60
CA PHE A 74 14.79 -6.49 -9.49
C PHE A 74 14.36 -5.64 -10.66
N ARG A 75 13.92 -4.40 -10.41
CA ARG A 75 13.61 -3.44 -11.48
C ARG A 75 14.78 -3.21 -12.42
N LYS A 76 15.98 -2.94 -11.89
CA LYS A 76 17.18 -2.73 -12.71
C LYS A 76 17.50 -3.96 -13.56
N PHE A 77 17.34 -5.15 -12.99
CA PHE A 77 17.50 -6.41 -13.71
C PHE A 77 16.45 -6.55 -14.83
N THR A 78 15.17 -6.35 -14.53
CA THR A 78 14.08 -6.37 -15.52
C THR A 78 14.34 -5.40 -16.66
N LEU A 79 14.78 -4.17 -16.36
CA LEU A 79 15.16 -3.17 -17.36
C LEU A 79 16.26 -3.67 -18.30
N LEU A 80 17.28 -4.33 -17.76
CA LEU A 80 18.41 -4.85 -18.54
C LEU A 80 18.01 -6.06 -19.40
N THR A 81 17.15 -6.94 -18.89
CA THR A 81 16.79 -8.20 -19.56
C THR A 81 15.65 -8.02 -20.57
N ILE A 82 14.59 -7.29 -20.21
CA ILE A 82 13.36 -7.20 -21.02
C ILE A 82 13.44 -6.12 -22.08
N GLY A 83 14.20 -5.04 -21.85
CA GLY A 83 14.29 -3.87 -22.75
C GLY A 83 14.73 -4.16 -24.19
N ARG A 84 15.14 -5.40 -24.51
CA ARG A 84 15.55 -5.82 -25.86
C ARG A 84 14.61 -6.80 -26.55
N PHE A 85 13.70 -7.48 -25.83
CA PHE A 85 13.03 -8.68 -26.36
C PHE A 85 11.51 -8.56 -26.57
N LEU A 86 10.84 -7.65 -25.86
CA LEU A 86 9.38 -7.56 -25.91
C LEU A 86 8.97 -6.15 -26.30
N ARG A 87 8.73 -5.96 -27.60
CA ARG A 87 7.97 -4.82 -28.12
C ARG A 87 6.65 -5.37 -28.63
N SER A 88 5.56 -5.03 -27.96
CA SER A 88 4.22 -5.36 -28.42
C SER A 88 3.54 -4.06 -28.83
N ASP A 89 3.13 -3.99 -30.09
CA ASP A 89 2.49 -2.82 -30.66
C ASP A 89 0.98 -2.84 -30.35
N SER A 90 0.52 -1.78 -29.68
CA SER A 90 -0.86 -1.46 -29.25
C SER A 90 -1.49 -2.29 -28.10
N LEU A 91 -2.12 -1.61 -27.15
CA LEU A 91 -2.96 -2.21 -26.10
C LEU A 91 -4.32 -2.53 -26.69
N SER A 92 -4.89 -3.68 -26.36
CA SER A 92 -6.33 -3.84 -26.50
C SER A 92 -7.05 -2.80 -25.63
N SER A 93 -8.23 -2.34 -26.06
CA SER A 93 -9.05 -1.41 -25.27
C SER A 93 -9.37 -1.96 -23.87
N PHE A 94 -9.39 -3.29 -23.74
CA PHE A 94 -9.55 -3.98 -22.47
C PHE A 94 -8.33 -3.83 -21.55
N GLU A 95 -7.13 -4.15 -22.04
CA GLU A 95 -5.90 -4.06 -21.22
C GLU A 95 -5.64 -2.64 -20.72
N ASN A 96 -5.86 -1.62 -21.55
CA ASN A 96 -5.70 -0.21 -21.16
C ASN A 96 -6.65 0.19 -20.00
N ASN A 97 -7.83 -0.42 -19.94
CA ASN A 97 -8.84 -0.12 -18.93
C ASN A 97 -8.71 -0.97 -17.65
N PHE A 98 -8.02 -2.11 -17.70
CA PHE A 98 -7.94 -3.03 -16.55
C PHE A 98 -6.55 -3.21 -15.94
N ALA A 99 -5.47 -2.87 -16.65
CA ALA A 99 -4.10 -3.13 -16.18
C ALA A 99 -3.80 -2.47 -14.82
N HIS A 100 -4.21 -1.22 -14.61
CA HIS A 100 -3.98 -0.49 -13.35
C HIS A 100 -4.73 -1.11 -12.16
N TYR A 101 -5.96 -1.60 -12.37
CA TYR A 101 -6.70 -2.33 -11.34
C TYR A 101 -6.01 -3.64 -10.99
N LEU A 102 -5.63 -4.41 -12.01
CA LEU A 102 -4.95 -5.69 -11.83
C LEU A 102 -3.62 -5.52 -11.07
N ILE A 103 -2.80 -4.54 -11.46
CA ILE A 103 -1.54 -4.21 -10.78
C ILE A 103 -1.79 -3.86 -9.31
N THR A 104 -2.80 -3.02 -9.03
CA THR A 104 -3.11 -2.61 -7.66
C THR A 104 -3.60 -3.79 -6.82
N TRP A 105 -4.47 -4.65 -7.36
CA TRP A 105 -5.01 -5.81 -6.65
C TRP A 105 -3.97 -6.89 -6.40
N ILE A 106 -3.09 -7.17 -7.37
CA ILE A 106 -1.95 -8.08 -7.17
C ILE A 106 -1.01 -7.50 -6.09
N SER A 107 -0.71 -6.20 -6.15
CA SER A 107 0.13 -5.55 -5.14
C SER A 107 -0.48 -5.63 -3.74
N LEU A 108 -1.78 -5.40 -3.63
CA LEU A 108 -2.55 -5.54 -2.39
C LEU A 108 -2.47 -6.97 -1.85
N PHE A 109 -2.72 -7.96 -2.71
CA PHE A 109 -2.68 -9.37 -2.33
C PHE A 109 -1.29 -9.80 -1.84
N ILE A 110 -0.24 -9.46 -2.59
CA ILE A 110 1.15 -9.77 -2.20
C ILE A 110 1.47 -9.12 -0.85
N THR A 111 1.20 -7.81 -0.74
CA THR A 111 1.54 -7.05 0.46
C THR A 111 0.77 -7.54 1.69
N TRP A 112 -0.51 -7.89 1.52
CA TRP A 112 -1.33 -8.43 2.60
C TRP A 112 -0.77 -9.76 3.13
N ASN A 113 -0.32 -10.65 2.25
CA ASN A 113 0.26 -11.94 2.64
C ASN A 113 1.66 -11.81 3.26
N LEU A 114 2.37 -10.70 3.02
CA LEU A 114 3.67 -10.41 3.64
C LEU A 114 3.56 -9.79 5.04
N MET A 115 2.36 -9.46 5.51
CA MET A 115 2.17 -8.83 6.82
C MET A 115 2.40 -9.79 7.97
N GLN A 116 3.24 -9.38 8.92
CA GLN A 116 3.36 -10.08 10.19
C GLN A 116 2.17 -9.74 11.10
N THR A 117 1.54 -10.76 11.68
CA THR A 117 0.42 -10.58 12.61
C THR A 117 0.84 -10.10 13.99
N ASN A 118 2.11 -10.25 14.35
CA ASN A 118 2.57 -10.01 15.72
C ASN A 118 3.12 -8.59 15.94
N ALA A 119 3.24 -7.81 14.87
CA ALA A 119 3.78 -6.46 14.92
C ALA A 119 2.81 -5.47 15.57
N HIS A 120 3.34 -4.33 16.00
CA HIS A 120 2.47 -3.25 16.45
C HIS A 120 1.65 -2.67 15.28
N PRO A 121 0.46 -2.15 15.56
CA PRO A 121 -0.45 -1.66 14.51
C PRO A 121 0.18 -0.54 13.69
N PHE A 122 0.87 0.40 14.35
CA PHE A 122 1.51 1.52 13.69
C PHE A 122 2.62 1.04 12.74
N ALA A 123 3.53 0.19 13.23
CA ALA A 123 4.58 -0.42 12.42
C ALA A 123 3.99 -1.20 11.24
N SER A 124 2.91 -1.97 11.48
CA SER A 124 2.22 -2.75 10.45
C SER A 124 1.61 -1.87 9.35
N TRP A 125 0.95 -0.76 9.70
CA TRP A 125 0.33 0.14 8.72
C TRP A 125 1.38 0.89 7.88
N ILE A 126 2.49 1.29 8.50
CA ILE A 126 3.64 1.85 7.75
C ILE A 126 4.20 0.81 6.81
N TYR A 127 4.51 -0.38 7.33
CA TYR A 127 5.08 -1.49 6.58
C TYR A 127 4.18 -1.86 5.38
N PHE A 128 2.87 -2.02 5.62
CA PHE A 128 1.87 -2.27 4.60
C PHE A 128 1.86 -1.19 3.52
N THR A 129 1.78 0.09 3.92
CA THR A 129 1.69 1.22 2.98
C THR A 129 2.93 1.32 2.11
N VAL A 130 4.12 1.15 2.69
CA VAL A 130 5.39 1.22 1.95
C VAL A 130 5.50 0.07 0.96
N ASN A 131 5.27 -1.18 1.40
CA ASN A 131 5.36 -2.35 0.52
C ASN A 131 4.31 -2.34 -0.59
N LEU A 132 3.09 -1.88 -0.29
CA LEU A 132 2.04 -1.72 -1.30
C LEU A 132 2.48 -0.75 -2.40
N ASN A 133 3.01 0.41 -2.01
CA ASN A 133 3.48 1.40 -2.98
C ASN A 133 4.66 0.91 -3.82
N ILE A 134 5.62 0.21 -3.20
CA ILE A 134 6.75 -0.38 -3.92
C ILE A 134 6.26 -1.42 -4.92
N CYS A 135 5.36 -2.32 -4.52
CA CYS A 135 4.79 -3.31 -5.42
C CYS A 135 4.06 -2.66 -6.59
N ILE A 136 3.24 -1.64 -6.34
CA ILE A 136 2.53 -0.88 -7.37
C ILE A 136 3.52 -0.27 -8.37
N ILE A 137 4.55 0.41 -7.88
CA ILE A 137 5.55 1.08 -8.74
C ILE A 137 6.33 0.04 -9.55
N CYS A 138 6.81 -1.03 -8.93
CA CYS A 138 7.59 -2.06 -9.60
C CYS A 138 6.78 -2.81 -10.66
N LEU A 139 5.55 -3.22 -10.36
CA LEU A 139 4.69 -3.89 -11.34
C LEU A 139 4.26 -2.95 -12.46
N SER A 140 4.02 -1.67 -12.17
CA SER A 140 3.75 -0.66 -13.19
C SER A 140 4.96 -0.41 -14.09
N ASP A 141 6.16 -0.33 -13.52
CA ASP A 141 7.41 -0.20 -14.28
C ASP A 141 7.61 -1.43 -15.18
N VAL A 142 7.47 -2.66 -14.65
CA VAL A 142 7.56 -3.90 -15.45
C VAL A 142 6.56 -3.87 -16.61
N PHE A 143 5.31 -3.49 -16.33
CA PHE A 143 4.28 -3.35 -17.35
C PHE A 143 4.69 -2.34 -18.42
N VAL A 144 5.05 -1.11 -18.05
CA VAL A 144 5.44 -0.05 -18.99
C VAL A 144 6.68 -0.43 -19.81
N ILE A 145 7.72 -0.98 -19.17
CA ILE A 145 8.97 -1.37 -19.85
C ILE A 145 8.73 -2.47 -20.87
N SER A 146 7.93 -3.49 -20.52
CA SER A 146 7.57 -4.58 -21.43
C SER A 146 6.79 -4.12 -22.66
N ARG A 147 6.26 -2.89 -22.63
CA ARG A 147 5.45 -2.30 -23.71
C ARG A 147 6.24 -1.30 -24.55
N CYS A 148 6.94 -0.38 -23.90
CA CYS A 148 7.55 0.79 -24.55
C CYS A 148 9.02 0.60 -24.93
N GLY A 149 9.55 -0.63 -24.79
CA GLY A 149 10.83 -1.00 -25.41
C GLY A 149 12.05 -0.30 -24.81
N GLY A 150 12.12 -0.19 -23.49
CA GLY A 150 13.35 0.19 -22.77
C GLY A 150 13.84 1.63 -22.97
N ILE A 151 13.08 2.52 -23.61
CA ILE A 151 13.49 3.92 -23.80
C ILE A 151 13.44 4.65 -22.45
N GLY A 152 14.63 4.94 -21.93
CA GLY A 152 14.88 5.59 -20.65
C GLY A 152 14.20 6.96 -20.56
N THR A 153 12.99 6.97 -20.05
CA THR A 153 12.28 8.18 -19.66
C THR A 153 12.45 8.32 -18.14
N SER A 154 12.90 9.51 -17.72
CA SER A 154 13.13 9.86 -16.32
C SER A 154 11.78 9.94 -15.58
N TYR A 155 11.30 8.79 -15.13
CA TYR A 155 10.02 8.62 -14.42
C TYR A 155 10.13 8.83 -12.91
N ASP A 156 11.23 9.39 -12.41
CA ASP A 156 11.44 9.47 -10.96
C ASP A 156 10.43 10.41 -10.29
N TYR A 157 10.06 11.52 -10.95
CA TYR A 157 9.06 12.44 -10.43
C TYR A 157 7.63 11.85 -10.37
N PRO A 158 7.07 11.27 -11.46
CA PRO A 158 5.77 10.61 -11.40
C PRO A 158 5.70 9.49 -10.35
N ARG A 159 6.78 8.70 -10.18
CA ARG A 159 6.85 7.64 -9.17
C ARG A 159 6.76 8.18 -7.75
N SER A 160 7.61 9.15 -7.42
CA SER A 160 7.60 9.79 -6.10
C SER A 160 6.25 10.47 -5.83
N PHE A 161 5.65 11.08 -6.84
CA PHE A 161 4.34 11.70 -6.72
C PHE A 161 3.23 10.70 -6.42
N VAL A 162 3.17 9.56 -7.14
CA VAL A 162 2.19 8.49 -6.88
C VAL A 162 2.40 7.87 -5.50
N PHE A 163 3.66 7.65 -5.11
CA PHE A 163 4.01 7.16 -3.78
C PHE A 163 3.44 8.07 -2.69
N ILE A 164 3.67 9.39 -2.81
CA ILE A 164 3.17 10.39 -1.86
C ILE A 164 1.64 10.40 -1.85
N LEU A 165 0.99 10.46 -3.02
CA LEU A 165 -0.47 10.50 -3.12
C LEU A 165 -1.15 9.30 -2.47
N ASN A 166 -0.71 8.08 -2.81
CA ASN A 166 -1.25 6.85 -2.24
C ASN A 166 -1.05 6.81 -0.72
N THR A 167 0.14 7.21 -0.25
CA THR A 167 0.47 7.29 1.16
C THR A 167 -0.45 8.28 1.89
N CYS A 168 -0.64 9.47 1.33
CA CYS A 168 -1.56 10.47 1.87
C CYS A 168 -3.00 9.96 1.92
N VAL A 169 -3.49 9.30 0.87
CA VAL A 169 -4.86 8.74 0.84
C VAL A 169 -5.06 7.68 1.92
N ILE A 170 -4.11 6.76 2.09
CA ILE A 170 -4.20 5.70 3.10
C ILE A 170 -4.16 6.31 4.51
N PHE A 171 -3.19 7.18 4.81
CA PHE A 171 -3.08 7.78 6.14
C PHE A 171 -4.23 8.75 6.46
N LEU A 172 -4.74 9.50 5.48
CA LEU A 172 -5.93 10.32 5.67
C LEU A 172 -7.15 9.44 5.97
N SER A 173 -7.29 8.31 5.28
CA SER A 173 -8.37 7.34 5.56
C SER A 173 -8.29 6.79 6.98
N LEU A 174 -7.09 6.42 7.43
CA LEU A 174 -6.85 5.94 8.80
C LEU A 174 -7.12 7.02 9.85
N LEU A 175 -6.72 8.27 9.58
CA LEU A 175 -6.99 9.41 10.44
C LEU A 175 -8.49 9.70 10.54
N LEU A 176 -9.21 9.69 9.42
CA LEU A 176 -10.66 9.87 9.42
C LEU A 176 -11.35 8.78 10.24
N LEU A 177 -10.90 7.53 10.15
CA LEU A 177 -11.43 6.44 10.97
C LEU A 177 -11.17 6.65 12.47
N SER A 178 -9.97 7.10 12.86
CA SER A 178 -9.62 7.30 14.26
C SER A 178 -10.38 8.47 14.91
N LEU A 179 -10.83 9.45 14.12
CA LEU A 179 -11.60 10.59 14.61
C LEU A 179 -13.08 10.26 14.88
N ILE A 180 -13.62 9.15 14.38
CA ILE A 180 -15.03 8.80 14.57
C ILE A 180 -15.22 7.97 15.85
N PRO A 181 -15.90 8.48 16.89
CA PRO A 181 -16.03 7.77 18.17
C PRO A 181 -17.04 6.62 18.13
N SER A 182 -18.01 6.65 17.22
CA SER A 182 -19.06 5.63 17.16
C SER A 182 -18.66 4.47 16.27
N PHE A 183 -18.62 3.24 16.82
CA PHE A 183 -18.26 2.04 16.06
C PHE A 183 -19.09 1.87 14.77
N GLY A 184 -20.41 2.01 14.85
CA GLY A 184 -21.29 1.81 13.68
C GLY A 184 -21.01 2.79 12.55
N THR A 185 -20.80 4.06 12.89
CA THR A 185 -20.44 5.11 11.92
C THR A 185 -19.03 4.90 11.38
N ARG A 186 -18.09 4.45 12.22
CA ARG A 186 -16.72 4.14 11.82
C ARG A 186 -16.66 2.96 10.84
N ALA A 187 -17.43 1.90 11.09
CA ALA A 187 -17.54 0.75 10.21
C ALA A 187 -18.13 1.12 8.84
N LEU A 188 -19.20 1.93 8.83
CA LEU A 188 -19.76 2.46 7.58
C LEU A 188 -18.74 3.30 6.81
N LEU A 189 -18.05 4.22 7.51
CA LEU A 189 -17.01 5.06 6.92
C LEU A 189 -15.87 4.19 6.36
N ALA A 190 -15.48 3.12 7.04
CA ALA A 190 -14.43 2.21 6.56
C ALA A 190 -14.81 1.54 5.24
N ILE A 191 -16.07 1.13 5.07
CA ILE A 191 -16.57 0.56 3.81
C ILE A 191 -16.51 1.62 2.70
N VAL A 192 -16.96 2.85 2.98
CA VAL A 192 -16.91 3.96 2.01
C VAL A 192 -15.47 4.29 1.61
N LEU A 193 -14.56 4.41 2.58
CA LEU A 193 -13.14 4.67 2.34
C LEU A 193 -12.47 3.51 1.59
N LEU A 194 -12.83 2.26 1.87
CA LEU A 194 -12.32 1.10 1.15
C LEU A 194 -12.70 1.16 -0.34
N ILE A 195 -13.99 1.43 -0.62
CA ILE A 195 -14.47 1.60 -1.99
C ILE A 195 -13.74 2.76 -2.66
N PHE A 196 -13.65 3.91 -1.98
CA PHE A 196 -12.96 5.09 -2.49
C PHE A 196 -11.49 4.81 -2.83
N CYS A 197 -10.74 4.17 -1.93
CA CYS A 197 -9.36 3.75 -2.15
C CYS A 197 -9.22 2.75 -3.32
N ASN A 198 -10.20 1.85 -3.49
CA ASN A 198 -10.23 0.88 -4.60
C ASN A 198 -10.36 1.58 -5.97
N TYR A 199 -10.95 2.77 -6.04
CA TYR A 199 -10.98 3.57 -7.28
C TYR A 199 -9.80 4.54 -7.38
N LEU A 200 -9.47 5.23 -6.30
CA LEU A 200 -8.52 6.34 -6.34
C LEU A 200 -7.07 5.87 -6.54
N ILE A 201 -6.64 4.80 -5.88
CA ILE A 201 -5.27 4.28 -6.01
C ILE A 201 -5.03 3.78 -7.45
N PRO A 202 -5.88 2.92 -8.05
CA PRO A 202 -5.72 2.53 -9.45
C PRO A 202 -5.81 3.72 -10.41
N PHE A 203 -6.63 4.74 -10.10
CA PHE A 203 -6.71 5.96 -10.90
C PHE A 203 -5.37 6.70 -10.94
N PHE A 204 -4.70 6.90 -9.79
CA PHE A 204 -3.36 7.50 -9.76
C PHE A 204 -2.35 6.66 -10.54
N CYS A 205 -2.39 5.34 -10.41
CA CYS A 205 -1.55 4.44 -11.20
C CYS A 205 -1.79 4.60 -12.70
N LYS A 206 -3.07 4.67 -13.12
CA LYS A 206 -3.44 4.88 -14.52
C LYS A 206 -2.91 6.21 -15.03
N ILE A 207 -3.10 7.31 -14.31
CA ILE A 207 -2.77 8.65 -14.81
C ILE A 207 -1.26 8.90 -14.84
N PHE A 208 -0.54 8.51 -13.79
CA PHE A 208 0.84 8.92 -13.58
C PHE A 208 1.87 7.83 -13.88
N LEU A 209 1.50 6.54 -13.82
CA LEU A 209 2.42 5.43 -14.11
C LEU A 209 2.19 4.84 -15.49
N ILE A 210 0.93 4.64 -15.92
CA ILE A 210 0.62 3.87 -17.15
C ILE A 210 0.22 4.75 -18.34
N GLY A 211 -0.61 5.78 -18.12
CA GLY A 211 -1.49 6.36 -19.14
C GLY A 211 -0.98 7.61 -19.85
N ARG A 212 0.27 8.04 -19.65
CA ARG A 212 0.77 9.31 -20.21
C ARG A 212 2.10 9.22 -20.96
N HIS A 213 2.29 8.23 -21.82
CA HIS A 213 3.51 8.19 -22.64
C HIS A 213 3.72 9.44 -23.51
N ASP A 214 2.66 10.03 -24.07
CA ASP A 214 2.78 11.18 -24.99
C ASP A 214 2.98 12.53 -24.28
N CYS A 215 2.33 12.77 -23.13
CA CYS A 215 2.53 14.02 -22.36
C CYS A 215 3.84 14.03 -21.56
N HIS A 216 4.46 12.88 -21.26
CA HIS A 216 5.72 12.83 -20.52
C HIS A 216 6.94 13.24 -21.36
N LEU A 217 6.82 13.26 -22.68
CA LEU A 217 7.79 13.88 -23.59
C LEU A 217 7.82 15.41 -23.42
N ASP A 218 6.69 16.05 -23.09
CA ASP A 218 6.63 17.51 -22.88
C ASP A 218 7.28 17.96 -21.56
N TYR A 219 7.37 17.08 -20.56
CA TYR A 219 8.05 17.36 -19.29
C TYR A 219 9.54 16.94 -19.30
N GLN A 220 10.05 16.39 -20.40
CA GLN A 220 11.49 16.25 -20.58
C GLN A 220 12.08 17.65 -20.82
N LEU A 221 12.55 18.27 -19.73
CA LEU A 221 13.28 19.55 -19.75
C LEU A 221 14.56 19.54 -20.59
N LEU A 222 14.98 18.38 -21.10
CA LEU A 222 16.14 18.23 -21.95
C LEU A 222 15.73 17.51 -23.24
N PRO A 223 15.96 18.10 -24.42
CA PRO A 223 15.70 17.42 -25.68
C PRO A 223 16.55 16.15 -25.73
N LEU A 224 15.91 15.03 -26.08
CA LEU A 224 16.60 13.83 -26.53
C LEU A 224 17.62 14.27 -27.58
N ARG A 225 18.90 14.07 -27.26
CA ARG A 225 20.03 14.32 -28.15
C ARG A 225 19.68 13.63 -29.47
N LYS A 226 19.34 14.41 -30.50
CA LYS A 226 19.20 13.90 -31.86
C LYS A 226 20.49 13.14 -32.15
N GLU A 227 20.41 11.83 -32.30
CA GLU A 227 21.51 11.07 -32.86
C GLU A 227 21.79 11.69 -34.22
N CYS A 228 22.98 12.31 -34.35
CA CYS A 228 23.46 12.78 -35.64
C CYS A 228 23.53 11.56 -36.56
N VAL A 229 22.67 11.55 -37.58
CA VAL A 229 22.87 10.72 -38.76
C VAL A 229 24.06 11.30 -39.50
N HIS A 230 25.19 10.59 -39.44
CA HIS A 230 26.27 10.68 -40.42
C HIS A 230 26.69 9.27 -40.81
#